data_AF-A0A7S3ZWN1-F1
#
_entry.id   AF-A0A7S3ZWN1-F1
#
_cell.length_a   1.000
_cell.length_b   1.000
_cell.length_c   1.000
_cell.angle_alpha   90.00
_cell.angle_beta   90.00
_cell.angle_gamma   90.00
#
_symmetry.space_group_name_H-M   'P 1'
#
loop_
_entity.id
_entity.type
_entity.pdbx_description
1 polymer ?
#
loop_
_entity_poly.entity_id
_entity_poly.type
_entity_poly.pdbx_seq_one_letter_code
_entity_poly.pdbx_strand_id
1 'polypeptide(L)'
;AAAPPAGDAPRGVRSVGVHVRRGDACESWAVRAGGQHKRPAERPCYPSRLYVAAVETLVAEYPTISTVVVASDAQDAVQDLVTALTPRGLRVAFLEANRTKYAAARFIEERRFRPEAALDVTLDIAADLRLLAREADAFVGTAVSWVSRLALLASLRAAIIVSNAPDSLVDFHAGDRRRRRERAGQAAGPAAVRAPGPALPRGHVGNGAGRVALPGAGRPPLVKKPI
;
A
#
# COMPACT_ATOMS: atom_id res chain seq x y z
N ALA A 1 12.96 26.00 -42.03
CA ALA A 1 12.70 24.82 -41.18
C ALA A 1 12.63 25.29 -39.74
N ALA A 2 11.54 24.99 -39.02
CA ALA A 2 11.44 25.31 -37.59
C ALA A 2 12.37 24.37 -36.80
N ALA A 3 13.16 24.93 -35.89
CA ALA A 3 14.00 24.13 -35.01
C ALA A 3 13.12 23.18 -34.18
N PRO A 4 13.49 21.90 -34.02
CA PRO A 4 12.78 21.00 -33.13
C PRO A 4 12.74 21.63 -31.72
N PRO A 5 11.63 21.51 -30.99
CA PRO A 5 11.54 22.04 -29.63
C PRO A 5 12.70 21.46 -28.83
N ALA A 6 13.45 22.33 -28.16
CA ALA A 6 14.57 21.94 -27.31
C ALA A 6 14.11 20.79 -26.41
N GLY A 7 14.72 19.61 -26.60
CA GLY A 7 14.32 18.41 -25.86
C GLY A 7 14.36 18.72 -24.38
N ASP A 8 13.22 18.53 -23.70
CA ASP A 8 13.12 18.67 -22.25
C ASP A 8 14.19 17.78 -21.63
N ALA A 9 15.25 18.40 -21.10
CA ALA A 9 16.20 17.68 -20.26
C ALA A 9 15.39 16.96 -19.18
N PRO A 10 15.68 15.67 -18.90
CA PRO A 10 14.87 14.90 -17.96
C PRO A 10 14.81 15.65 -16.64
N ARG A 11 13.61 16.10 -16.26
CA ARG A 11 13.39 16.72 -14.96
C ARG A 11 13.81 15.68 -13.92
N GLY A 12 14.82 16.01 -13.11
CA GLY A 12 15.24 15.13 -12.03
C GLY A 12 14.07 14.81 -11.10
N VAL A 13 14.09 13.63 -10.47
CA VAL A 13 13.03 13.17 -9.56
C VAL A 13 12.99 14.08 -8.32
N ARG A 14 11.88 14.79 -8.11
CA ARG A 14 11.68 15.75 -7.01
C ARG A 14 10.57 15.37 -6.04
N SER A 15 9.70 14.44 -6.44
CA SER A 15 8.56 14.02 -5.65
C SER A 15 8.29 12.52 -5.71
N VAL A 16 7.75 11.99 -4.61
CA VAL A 16 7.30 10.59 -4.50
C VAL A 16 5.81 10.55 -4.22
N GLY A 17 5.05 9.86 -5.07
CA GLY A 17 3.66 9.52 -4.81
C GLY A 17 3.58 8.26 -3.97
N VAL A 18 2.79 8.28 -2.90
CA VAL A 18 2.57 7.15 -2.01
C VAL A 18 1.09 6.83 -1.94
N HIS A 19 0.72 5.60 -2.27
CA HIS A 19 -0.66 5.12 -2.11
C HIS A 19 -0.74 4.03 -1.05
N VAL A 20 -1.49 4.29 0.02
CA VAL A 20 -1.75 3.35 1.11
C VAL A 20 -3.22 2.91 1.05
N ARG A 21 -3.46 1.60 1.07
CA ARG A 21 -4.81 1.03 1.14
C ARG A 21 -5.00 0.40 2.52
N ARG A 22 -5.86 0.99 3.36
CA ARG A 22 -6.13 0.58 4.75
C ARG A 22 -7.61 0.59 5.15
N GLY A 23 -8.52 1.11 4.34
CA GLY A 23 -9.94 1.20 4.66
C GLY A 23 -10.68 -0.15 4.68
N ASP A 24 -11.89 -0.18 4.12
CA ASP A 24 -12.77 -1.35 4.00
C ASP A 24 -12.14 -2.69 3.58
N ALA A 25 -11.04 -2.63 2.83
CA ALA A 25 -10.35 -3.80 2.28
C ALA A 25 -9.27 -4.41 3.21
N CYS A 26 -9.05 -3.82 4.38
CA CYS A 26 -7.97 -4.15 5.29
C CYS A 26 -8.50 -4.88 6.53
N GLU A 27 -8.35 -6.21 6.58
CA GLU A 27 -8.49 -6.96 7.83
C GLU A 27 -7.11 -7.27 8.43
N SER A 28 -7.02 -7.16 9.76
CA SER A 28 -5.82 -6.98 10.58
C SER A 28 -4.87 -8.20 10.68
N TRP A 29 -4.59 -8.93 9.60
CA TRP A 29 -3.74 -10.12 9.65
C TRP A 29 -2.24 -9.81 9.77
N ALA A 30 -1.79 -8.61 9.39
CA ALA A 30 -0.39 -8.22 9.55
C ALA A 30 0.03 -7.97 11.01
N VAL A 31 -0.90 -8.07 11.97
CA VAL A 31 -0.64 -7.77 13.40
C VAL A 31 -0.11 -8.98 14.17
N ARG A 32 -0.21 -10.22 13.66
CA ARG A 32 0.29 -11.39 14.39
C ARG A 32 1.01 -12.38 13.48
N ALA A 33 2.35 -12.26 13.45
CA ALA A 33 3.22 -13.39 13.15
C ALA A 33 2.74 -14.61 13.95
N GLY A 34 2.14 -15.60 13.28
CA GLY A 34 1.63 -16.84 13.89
C GLY A 34 0.11 -17.05 13.90
N GLY A 35 -0.71 -16.13 13.40
CA GLY A 35 -2.16 -16.35 13.26
C GLY A 35 -2.52 -17.18 12.03
N GLN A 36 -3.15 -18.34 12.20
CA GLN A 36 -3.62 -19.17 11.08
C GLN A 36 -4.55 -18.39 10.14
N HIS A 37 -4.23 -18.43 8.83
CA HIS A 37 -5.01 -17.87 7.74
C HIS A 37 -6.43 -18.41 7.75
N LYS A 38 -7.42 -17.58 8.16
CA LYS A 38 -8.82 -18.03 8.18
C LYS A 38 -9.55 -17.85 6.85
N ARG A 39 -9.09 -17.01 5.92
CA ARG A 39 -9.71 -16.90 4.58
C ARG A 39 -8.71 -16.58 3.46
N PRO A 40 -8.72 -17.34 2.34
CA PRO A 40 -7.81 -17.14 1.20
C PRO A 40 -8.13 -15.94 0.30
N ALA A 41 -9.11 -15.09 0.64
CA ALA A 41 -9.57 -13.96 -0.19
C ALA A 41 -9.24 -12.57 0.38
N GLU A 42 -8.53 -12.48 1.51
CA GLU A 42 -8.32 -11.22 2.24
C GLU A 42 -7.01 -10.50 1.82
N ARG A 43 -7.02 -9.16 1.78
CA ARG A 43 -5.88 -8.34 1.30
C ARG A 43 -4.97 -7.89 2.44
N PRO A 44 -3.65 -7.76 2.21
CA PRO A 44 -2.70 -7.30 3.24
C PRO A 44 -2.88 -5.86 3.67
N CYS A 45 -2.91 -5.68 4.99
CA CYS A 45 -2.71 -4.39 5.65
C CYS A 45 -1.23 -4.15 5.92
N TYR A 46 -0.54 -3.40 5.07
CA TYR A 46 0.85 -3.06 5.33
C TYR A 46 0.96 -1.91 6.33
N PRO A 47 1.82 -2.01 7.36
CA PRO A 47 2.04 -0.91 8.30
C PRO A 47 2.76 0.25 7.62
N SER A 48 2.46 1.49 8.04
CA SER A 48 3.00 2.72 7.42
C SER A 48 4.52 2.76 7.38
N ARG A 49 5.20 2.14 8.37
CA ARG A 49 6.66 2.03 8.42
C ARG A 49 7.29 1.41 7.16
N LEU A 50 6.59 0.52 6.46
CA LEU A 50 7.10 -0.08 5.22
C LEU A 50 7.10 0.93 4.06
N TYR A 51 6.04 1.73 3.96
CA TYR A 51 5.96 2.81 2.97
C TYR A 51 7.00 3.89 3.25
N VAL A 52 7.17 4.25 4.53
CA VAL A 52 8.20 5.20 4.99
C VAL A 52 9.60 4.72 4.62
N ALA A 53 9.94 3.45 4.90
CA ALA A 53 11.23 2.87 4.51
C ALA A 53 11.46 2.88 2.97
N ALA A 54 10.41 2.62 2.19
CA ALA A 54 10.50 2.68 0.72
C ALA A 54 10.72 4.13 0.22
N VAL A 55 10.06 5.12 0.82
CA VAL A 55 10.30 6.54 0.52
C VAL A 55 11.73 6.92 0.88
N GLU A 56 12.25 6.49 2.03
CA GLU A 56 13.63 6.78 2.44
C GLU A 56 14.66 6.19 1.47
N THR A 57 14.39 4.98 0.96
CA THR A 57 15.24 4.36 -0.06
C THR A 57 15.29 5.21 -1.32
N LEU A 58 14.14 5.75 -1.75
CA LEU A 58 14.06 6.67 -2.89
C LEU A 58 14.78 7.99 -2.63
N VAL A 59 14.64 8.56 -1.43
CA VAL A 59 15.31 9.82 -1.06
C VAL A 59 16.83 9.65 -1.01
N ALA A 60 17.32 8.50 -0.55
CA ALA A 60 18.74 8.18 -0.55
C ALA A 60 19.31 8.06 -1.98
N GLU A 61 18.55 7.43 -2.88
CA GLU A 61 18.93 7.27 -4.31
C GLU A 61 18.79 8.60 -5.09
N TYR A 62 17.78 9.40 -4.77
CA TYR A 62 17.46 10.67 -5.44
C TYR A 62 17.37 11.81 -4.41
N PRO A 63 18.51 12.42 -4.00
CA PRO A 63 18.54 13.47 -2.97
C PRO A 63 17.78 14.75 -3.33
N THR A 64 17.35 14.91 -4.59
CA THR A 64 16.53 16.03 -5.05
C THR A 64 15.05 15.88 -4.67
N ILE A 65 14.64 14.72 -4.15
CA ILE A 65 13.29 14.52 -3.62
C ILE A 65 13.09 15.39 -2.38
N SER A 66 12.07 16.25 -2.45
CA SER A 66 11.69 17.16 -1.36
C SER A 66 10.22 17.05 -0.98
N THR A 67 9.41 16.37 -1.80
CA THR A 67 7.96 16.27 -1.62
C THR A 67 7.48 14.83 -1.66
N VAL A 68 6.56 14.49 -0.77
CA VAL A 68 5.86 13.21 -0.73
C VAL A 68 4.37 13.49 -0.85
N VAL A 69 3.73 12.89 -1.84
CA VAL A 69 2.31 13.07 -2.16
C VAL A 69 1.58 11.82 -1.71
N VAL A 70 0.69 11.93 -0.72
CA VAL A 70 0.04 10.77 -0.09
C VAL A 70 -1.42 10.69 -0.50
N ALA A 71 -1.81 9.51 -0.96
CA ALA A 71 -3.20 9.11 -1.18
C ALA A 71 -3.52 7.90 -0.29
N SER A 72 -4.65 7.96 0.40
CA SER A 72 -5.07 6.89 1.30
C SER A 72 -6.58 6.96 1.55
N ASP A 73 -7.20 5.80 1.68
CA ASP A 73 -8.59 5.66 2.13
C ASP A 73 -8.74 5.68 3.66
N ALA A 74 -7.63 5.80 4.40
CA ALA A 74 -7.61 5.84 5.86
C ALA A 74 -6.81 7.06 6.38
N GLN A 75 -7.43 7.84 7.28
CA GLN A 75 -6.86 9.10 7.78
C GLN A 75 -5.65 8.86 8.70
N ASP A 76 -5.68 7.79 9.49
CA ASP A 76 -4.57 7.36 10.35
C ASP A 76 -3.31 7.07 9.52
N ALA A 77 -3.45 6.38 8.38
CA ALA A 77 -2.32 6.13 7.48
C ALA A 77 -1.69 7.42 6.95
N VAL A 78 -2.50 8.43 6.60
CA VAL A 78 -1.97 9.74 6.18
C VAL A 78 -1.17 10.37 7.32
N GLN A 79 -1.73 10.38 8.53
CA GLN A 79 -1.05 10.99 9.68
C GLN A 79 0.23 10.24 10.07
N ASP A 80 0.23 8.91 10.01
CA ASP A 80 1.44 8.09 10.23
C ASP A 80 2.58 8.55 9.30
N LEU A 81 2.29 8.78 8.01
CA LEU A 81 3.28 9.23 7.04
C LEU A 81 3.70 10.68 7.28
N VAL A 82 2.77 11.58 7.60
CA VAL A 82 3.08 12.98 7.93
C VAL A 82 4.03 13.04 9.12
N THR A 83 3.69 12.36 10.22
CA THR A 83 4.50 12.31 11.45
C THR A 83 5.89 11.70 11.20
N ALA A 84 6.00 10.67 10.36
CA ALA A 84 7.26 9.99 10.11
C ALA A 84 8.20 10.74 9.13
N LEU A 85 7.64 11.43 8.13
CA LEU A 85 8.41 12.01 7.03
C LEU A 85 8.71 13.51 7.21
N THR A 86 7.84 14.27 7.90
CA THR A 86 8.04 15.71 8.12
C THR A 86 9.33 16.02 8.91
N PRO A 87 9.67 15.31 10.01
CA PRO A 87 10.91 15.54 10.74
C PRO A 87 12.18 15.30 9.91
N ARG A 88 12.07 14.62 8.76
CA ARG A 88 13.16 14.35 7.81
C ARG A 88 13.34 15.46 6.78
N GLY A 89 12.61 16.58 6.92
CA GLY A 89 12.65 17.70 5.99
C GLY A 89 11.85 17.50 4.71
N LEU A 90 11.01 16.46 4.62
CA LEU A 90 10.14 16.21 3.47
C LEU A 90 8.82 16.94 3.63
N ARG A 91 8.37 17.64 2.57
CA ARG A 91 7.02 18.20 2.50
C ARG A 91 6.03 17.10 2.19
N VAL A 92 5.03 16.90 3.04
CA VAL A 92 3.96 15.92 2.79
C VAL A 92 2.70 16.63 2.31
N ALA A 93 2.21 16.27 1.12
CA ALA A 93 0.99 16.81 0.52
C ALA A 93 -0.05 15.70 0.36
N PHE A 94 -1.32 15.99 0.63
CA PHE A 94 -2.43 15.05 0.48
C PHE A 94 -3.73 15.83 0.25
N LEU A 95 -4.75 15.17 -0.30
CA LEU A 95 -6.09 15.76 -0.39
C LEU A 95 -6.81 15.63 0.95
N GLU A 96 -7.35 16.72 1.46
CA GLU A 96 -8.29 16.67 2.58
C GLU A 96 -9.60 16.06 2.09
N ALA A 97 -9.94 14.90 2.64
CA ALA A 97 -11.14 14.16 2.29
C ALA A 97 -11.76 13.58 3.56
N ASN A 98 -13.09 13.51 3.61
CA ASN A 98 -13.76 12.84 4.70
C ASN A 98 -13.58 11.32 4.56
N ARG A 99 -12.52 10.79 5.18
CA ARG A 99 -12.17 9.37 5.09
C ARG A 99 -13.00 8.44 5.97
N THR A 100 -13.89 8.99 6.80
CA THR A 100 -14.79 8.16 7.63
C THR A 100 -15.77 7.34 6.79
N LYS A 101 -16.10 7.81 5.57
CA LYS A 101 -16.98 7.09 4.64
C LYS A 101 -16.42 5.74 4.16
N TYR A 102 -15.11 5.50 4.33
CA TYR A 102 -14.44 4.25 3.98
C TYR A 102 -14.38 3.24 5.13
N ALA A 103 -14.72 3.65 6.36
CA ALA A 103 -14.55 2.81 7.56
C ALA A 103 -15.66 1.74 7.72
N ALA A 104 -16.69 1.75 6.88
CA ALA A 104 -17.74 0.74 6.95
C ALA A 104 -17.20 -0.60 6.42
N ALA A 105 -17.12 -1.61 7.28
CA ALA A 105 -16.67 -2.98 6.96
C ALA A 105 -17.48 -3.67 5.84
N ARG A 106 -18.60 -3.08 5.42
CA ARG A 106 -19.45 -3.56 4.32
C ARG A 106 -19.63 -2.53 3.20
N PHE A 107 -18.75 -1.53 3.12
CA PHE A 107 -18.92 -0.42 2.18
C PHE A 107 -19.08 -0.92 0.75
N ILE A 108 -18.26 -1.88 0.33
CA ILE A 108 -18.32 -2.47 -1.03
C ILE A 108 -19.67 -3.13 -1.29
N GLU A 109 -20.17 -3.91 -0.34
CA GLU A 109 -21.44 -4.64 -0.43
C GLU A 109 -22.64 -3.69 -0.38
N GLU A 110 -22.54 -2.59 0.36
CA GLU A 110 -23.58 -1.59 0.54
C GLU A 110 -23.60 -0.52 -0.56
N ARG A 111 -22.54 -0.39 -1.38
CA ARG A 111 -22.44 0.61 -2.47
C ARG A 111 -23.65 0.61 -3.39
N ARG A 112 -24.19 -0.57 -3.73
CA ARG A 112 -25.38 -0.67 -4.61
C ARG A 112 -26.66 -0.09 -4.00
N PHE A 113 -26.68 0.08 -2.67
CA PHE A 113 -27.81 0.63 -1.93
C PHE A 113 -27.58 2.08 -1.48
N ARG A 114 -26.40 2.66 -1.75
CA ARG A 114 -26.02 4.04 -1.38
C ARG A 114 -25.29 4.72 -2.56
N PRO A 115 -26.00 5.02 -3.66
CA PRO A 115 -25.37 5.52 -4.89
C PRO A 115 -24.63 6.84 -4.70
N GLU A 116 -25.10 7.72 -3.82
CA GLU A 116 -24.46 9.00 -3.48
C GLU A 116 -23.12 8.78 -2.78
N ALA A 117 -23.08 7.90 -1.77
CA ALA A 117 -21.83 7.55 -1.09
C ALA A 117 -20.84 6.84 -2.03
N ALA A 118 -21.34 6.04 -2.97
CA ALA A 118 -20.52 5.39 -3.99
C ALA A 118 -19.91 6.40 -4.97
N LEU A 119 -20.69 7.41 -5.39
CA LEU A 119 -20.21 8.51 -6.23
C LEU A 119 -19.14 9.32 -5.49
N ASP A 120 -19.40 9.72 -4.25
CA ASP A 120 -18.45 10.49 -3.43
C ASP A 120 -17.11 9.76 -3.26
N VAL A 121 -17.14 8.44 -3.04
CA VAL A 121 -15.90 7.65 -2.96
C VAL A 121 -15.20 7.55 -4.31
N THR A 122 -15.96 7.45 -5.39
CA THR A 122 -15.40 7.40 -6.74
C THR A 122 -14.69 8.72 -7.09
N LEU A 123 -15.30 9.85 -6.74
CA LEU A 123 -14.73 11.18 -6.95
C LEU A 123 -13.45 11.40 -6.15
N ASP A 124 -13.42 11.00 -4.87
CA ASP A 124 -12.21 11.05 -4.04
C ASP A 124 -11.08 10.21 -4.64
N ILE A 125 -11.36 8.98 -5.08
CA ILE A 125 -10.34 8.12 -5.70
C ILE A 125 -9.83 8.74 -7.01
N ALA A 126 -10.71 9.33 -7.81
CA ALA A 126 -10.31 10.02 -9.04
C ALA A 126 -9.43 11.24 -8.74
N ALA A 127 -9.74 11.98 -7.67
CA ALA A 127 -8.93 13.12 -7.22
C ALA A 127 -7.55 12.67 -6.73
N ASP A 128 -7.48 11.60 -5.92
CA ASP A 128 -6.22 10.99 -5.46
C ASP A 128 -5.38 10.49 -6.65
N LEU A 129 -5.99 9.81 -7.63
CA LEU A 129 -5.30 9.36 -8.84
C LEU A 129 -4.75 10.53 -9.64
N ARG A 130 -5.54 11.60 -9.81
CA ARG A 130 -5.09 12.81 -10.51
C ARG A 130 -3.92 13.47 -9.77
N LEU A 131 -4.00 13.56 -8.45
CA LEU A 131 -2.94 14.12 -7.61
C LEU A 131 -1.65 13.30 -7.78
N LEU A 132 -1.71 11.97 -7.60
CA LEU A 132 -0.56 11.09 -7.77
C LEU A 132 0.01 11.16 -9.18
N ALA A 133 -0.82 11.12 -10.22
CA ALA A 133 -0.37 11.11 -11.61
C ALA A 133 0.28 12.42 -12.05
N ARG A 134 -0.12 13.56 -11.46
CA ARG A 134 0.42 14.88 -11.81
C ARG A 134 1.64 15.27 -11.00
N GLU A 135 1.62 14.97 -9.71
CA GLU A 135 2.58 15.54 -8.77
C GLU A 135 3.74 14.60 -8.45
N ALA A 136 3.70 13.33 -8.85
CA ALA A 136 4.72 12.33 -8.51
C ALA A 136 5.67 12.00 -9.67
N ASP A 137 6.98 12.11 -9.41
CA ASP A 137 8.05 11.69 -10.32
C ASP A 137 8.52 10.24 -10.06
N ALA A 138 8.22 9.71 -8.88
CA ALA A 138 8.42 8.32 -8.48
C ALA A 138 7.21 7.83 -7.67
N PHE A 139 7.03 6.51 -7.54
CA PHE A 139 5.82 5.95 -6.93
C PHE A 139 6.11 4.81 -5.95
N VAL A 140 5.42 4.81 -4.81
CA VAL A 140 5.39 3.74 -3.79
C VAL A 140 3.94 3.33 -3.56
N GLY A 141 3.64 2.04 -3.69
CA GLY A 141 2.30 1.52 -3.48
C GLY A 141 2.29 0.00 -3.42
N THR A 142 1.10 -0.59 -3.47
CA THR A 142 0.93 -2.05 -3.41
C THR A 142 0.37 -2.58 -4.73
N ALA A 143 1.01 -3.59 -5.31
CA ALA A 143 0.59 -4.14 -6.61
C ALA A 143 -0.84 -4.74 -6.58
N VAL A 144 -1.29 -5.19 -5.41
CA VAL A 144 -2.65 -5.72 -5.20
C VAL A 144 -3.73 -4.64 -5.28
N SER A 145 -3.39 -3.37 -5.06
CA SER A 145 -4.32 -2.25 -5.17
C SER A 145 -4.48 -1.83 -6.63
N TRP A 146 -5.71 -1.84 -7.13
CA TRP A 146 -6.00 -1.31 -8.48
C TRP A 146 -5.69 0.19 -8.58
N VAL A 147 -5.89 0.97 -7.51
CA VAL A 147 -5.55 2.40 -7.47
C VAL A 147 -4.06 2.58 -7.62
N SER A 148 -3.24 1.78 -6.93
CA SER A 148 -1.78 1.83 -7.09
C SER A 148 -1.35 1.46 -8.51
N ARG A 149 -1.98 0.45 -9.12
CA ARG A 149 -1.69 0.07 -10.50
C ARG A 149 -2.07 1.16 -11.50
N LEU A 150 -3.24 1.78 -11.33
CA LEU A 150 -3.66 2.89 -12.20
C LEU A 150 -2.79 4.12 -12.02
N ALA A 151 -2.42 4.48 -10.78
CA ALA A 151 -1.48 5.56 -10.52
C ALA A 151 -0.15 5.30 -11.23
N LEU A 152 0.38 4.08 -11.11
CA LEU A 152 1.62 3.68 -11.79
C LEU A 152 1.53 3.80 -13.32
N LEU A 153 0.42 3.34 -13.91
CA LEU A 153 0.19 3.44 -15.36
C LEU A 153 -0.01 4.90 -15.82
N ALA A 154 -0.69 5.72 -15.02
CA ALA A 154 -0.85 7.14 -15.31
C ALA A 154 0.47 7.91 -15.17
N SER A 155 1.34 7.43 -14.29
CA SER A 155 2.70 7.93 -14.06
C SER A 155 3.73 7.31 -15.00
N LEU A 156 3.41 6.80 -16.19
CA LEU A 156 4.41 6.26 -17.15
C LEU A 156 5.46 7.29 -17.66
N ARG A 157 5.50 8.49 -17.07
CA ARG A 157 6.61 9.47 -17.14
C ARG A 157 7.61 9.36 -15.97
N ALA A 158 7.32 8.55 -14.96
CA ALA A 158 8.02 8.46 -13.66
C ALA A 158 9.04 7.30 -13.62
N ALA A 159 10.06 7.43 -12.76
CA ALA A 159 10.93 6.33 -12.38
C ALA A 159 10.22 5.41 -11.37
N ILE A 160 10.24 4.09 -11.59
CA ILE A 160 9.36 3.15 -10.86
C ILE A 160 10.17 2.30 -9.88
N ILE A 161 9.83 2.37 -8.58
CA ILE A 161 10.24 1.37 -7.58
C ILE A 161 8.98 0.74 -6.96
N VAL A 162 8.70 -0.51 -7.32
CA VAL A 162 7.61 -1.28 -6.70
C VAL A 162 8.16 -1.93 -5.44
N SER A 163 7.75 -1.45 -4.26
CA SER A 163 8.06 -2.12 -2.99
C SER A 163 7.23 -3.41 -2.89
N ASN A 164 7.86 -4.55 -3.13
CA ASN A 164 7.31 -5.85 -2.76
C ASN A 164 7.61 -6.08 -1.28
N ALA A 165 6.59 -6.10 -0.43
CA ALA A 165 6.72 -6.81 0.83
C ALA A 165 7.04 -8.28 0.51
N PRO A 166 7.94 -8.93 1.29
CA PRO A 166 8.51 -10.21 0.90
C PRO A 166 7.43 -11.28 0.80
N ASP A 167 7.35 -11.92 -0.37
CA ASP A 167 7.12 -13.36 -0.50
C ASP A 167 7.34 -13.94 -1.92
N SER A 168 7.65 -13.14 -2.96
CA SER A 168 8.31 -13.70 -4.17
C SER A 168 8.90 -12.63 -5.11
N LEU A 169 10.17 -12.84 -5.48
CA LEU A 169 10.98 -12.01 -6.38
C LEU A 169 10.46 -12.05 -7.82
N VAL A 170 10.08 -10.90 -8.38
CA VAL A 170 10.21 -10.62 -9.82
C VAL A 170 10.82 -9.23 -9.97
N ASP A 171 12.09 -9.19 -10.35
CA ASP A 171 12.83 -7.97 -10.72
C ASP A 171 12.29 -7.41 -12.04
N PHE A 172 11.89 -6.14 -12.05
CA PHE A 172 11.73 -5.38 -13.29
C PHE A 172 12.61 -4.13 -13.24
N HIS A 173 13.91 -4.31 -13.45
CA HIS A 173 14.80 -3.24 -13.90
C HIS A 173 14.82 -3.22 -15.43
N ALA A 174 14.39 -2.11 -16.03
CA ALA A 174 14.48 -1.87 -17.47
C ALA A 174 15.93 -1.67 -18.01
N GLY A 175 16.95 -2.10 -17.25
CA GLY A 175 18.37 -1.92 -17.59
C GLY A 175 19.27 -3.17 -17.53
N ASP A 176 18.78 -4.34 -17.08
CA ASP A 176 19.68 -5.45 -16.69
C ASP A 176 19.53 -6.74 -17.52
N ARG A 177 19.28 -6.63 -18.83
CA ARG A 177 19.23 -7.80 -19.73
C ARG A 177 20.59 -8.27 -20.25
N ARG A 178 21.69 -7.52 -20.05
CA ARG A 178 23.02 -7.91 -20.53
C ARG A 178 23.82 -8.78 -19.56
N ARG A 179 23.65 -8.66 -18.24
CA ARG A 179 24.49 -9.39 -17.27
C ARG A 179 23.97 -10.79 -16.89
N ARG A 180 22.68 -11.10 -17.09
CA ARG A 180 22.12 -12.42 -16.75
C ARG A 180 22.47 -13.54 -17.73
N ARG A 181 22.87 -13.25 -18.98
CA ARG A 181 23.30 -14.29 -19.92
C ARG A 181 24.68 -14.88 -19.60
N GLU A 182 25.55 -14.14 -18.92
CA GLU A 182 26.91 -14.63 -18.60
C GLU A 182 26.95 -15.53 -17.35
N ARG A 183 25.98 -15.39 -16.42
CA ARG A 183 25.96 -16.19 -15.18
C ARG A 183 25.19 -17.51 -15.28
N ALA A 184 24.34 -17.70 -16.28
CA ALA A 184 23.56 -18.94 -16.42
C ALA A 184 24.36 -20.14 -16.93
N GLY A 185 25.63 -19.94 -17.34
CA GLY A 185 26.48 -21.02 -17.89
C GLY A 185 27.33 -21.79 -16.88
N GLN A 186 27.32 -21.46 -15.58
CA GLN A 186 28.33 -21.97 -14.63
C GLN A 186 27.81 -22.73 -13.40
N ALA A 187 26.51 -22.99 -13.27
CA ALA A 187 25.99 -23.68 -12.08
C ALA A 187 25.03 -24.83 -12.46
N ALA A 188 25.57 -25.89 -13.04
CA ALA A 188 24.92 -27.20 -13.10
C ALA A 188 25.74 -28.17 -12.23
N GLY A 189 25.33 -28.33 -10.98
CA GLY A 189 25.81 -29.37 -10.06
C GLY A 189 24.65 -30.29 -9.67
N PRO A 190 24.88 -31.62 -9.51
CA PRO A 190 23.81 -32.61 -9.44
C PRO A 190 23.05 -32.59 -8.11
N ALA A 191 21.73 -32.78 -8.23
CA ALA A 191 20.76 -32.79 -7.13
C ALA A 191 20.92 -34.03 -6.23
N ALA A 192 20.99 -33.79 -4.91
CA ALA A 192 20.92 -34.84 -3.89
C ALA A 192 19.46 -35.21 -3.59
N VAL A 193 19.16 -36.49 -3.75
CA VAL A 193 17.89 -37.16 -3.44
C VAL A 193 17.68 -37.17 -1.92
N ARG A 194 16.57 -36.61 -1.44
CA ARG A 194 16.11 -36.72 -0.03
C ARG A 194 14.99 -37.74 0.10
N ALA A 195 15.17 -38.68 1.03
CA ALA A 195 14.22 -39.72 1.41
C ALA A 195 13.06 -39.17 2.29
N PRO A 196 11.89 -39.83 2.31
CA PRO A 196 10.72 -39.40 3.08
C PRO A 196 10.83 -39.75 4.57
N GLY A 197 10.53 -38.78 5.43
CA GLY A 197 10.45 -38.93 6.88
C GLY A 197 9.08 -39.43 7.38
N PRO A 198 9.02 -40.07 8.56
CA PRO A 198 7.88 -40.83 9.06
C PRO A 198 6.73 -39.97 9.60
N ALA A 199 5.52 -40.52 9.51
CA ALA A 199 4.28 -39.98 10.03
C ALA A 199 4.20 -40.04 11.57
N LEU A 200 3.66 -39.00 12.19
CA LEU A 200 3.30 -38.95 13.61
C LEU A 200 1.79 -38.77 13.81
N PRO A 201 1.24 -39.20 14.97
CA PRO A 201 -0.15 -39.62 15.10
C PRO A 201 -1.14 -38.51 15.44
N ARG A 202 -2.41 -38.81 15.13
CA ARG A 202 -3.60 -38.01 15.43
C ARG A 202 -3.91 -38.03 16.93
N GLY A 203 -4.01 -36.85 17.54
CA GLY A 203 -4.58 -36.64 18.87
C GLY A 203 -5.96 -35.98 18.78
N HIS A 204 -6.95 -36.59 19.44
CA HIS A 204 -8.32 -36.09 19.64
C HIS A 204 -8.45 -35.35 20.99
N VAL A 205 -9.62 -34.68 21.15
CA VAL A 205 -10.23 -34.15 22.40
C VAL A 205 -9.78 -32.73 22.80
N GLY A 206 -10.64 -31.75 23.12
CA GLY A 206 -12.06 -31.81 23.46
C GLY A 206 -12.78 -30.44 23.49
N ASN A 207 -14.09 -30.56 23.66
CA ASN A 207 -15.08 -29.49 23.82
C ASN A 207 -14.85 -28.63 25.09
N GLY A 208 -15.10 -27.33 24.96
CA GLY A 208 -15.17 -26.40 26.09
C GLY A 208 -16.03 -25.19 25.75
N ALA A 209 -17.32 -25.29 26.01
CA ALA A 209 -18.26 -24.18 25.97
C ALA A 209 -18.00 -23.23 27.17
N GLY A 210 -17.75 -21.96 26.89
CA GLY A 210 -17.67 -20.90 27.89
C GLY A 210 -18.36 -19.64 27.39
N ARG A 211 -19.61 -19.44 27.84
CA ARG A 211 -20.33 -18.17 27.72
C ARG A 211 -19.73 -17.18 28.72
N VAL A 212 -19.27 -16.02 28.24
CA VAL A 212 -18.92 -14.88 29.10
C VAL A 212 -19.82 -13.71 28.71
N ALA A 213 -20.49 -13.17 29.72
CA ALA A 213 -21.44 -12.07 29.64
C ALA A 213 -20.76 -10.73 29.32
N LEU A 214 -21.44 -9.91 28.52
CA LEU A 214 -21.08 -8.53 28.21
C LEU A 214 -21.64 -7.58 29.29
N PRO A 215 -20.86 -6.66 29.86
CA PRO A 215 -21.41 -5.52 30.59
C PRO A 215 -21.57 -4.28 29.68
N GLY A 216 -22.81 -3.79 29.61
CA GLY A 216 -23.18 -2.38 29.81
C GLY A 216 -22.64 -1.31 28.85
N ALA A 217 -23.42 -0.98 27.83
CA ALA A 217 -23.29 0.28 27.09
C ALA A 217 -23.73 1.47 27.95
N GLY A 218 -22.77 2.29 28.40
CA GLY A 218 -23.01 3.62 28.95
C GLY A 218 -23.09 4.66 27.82
N ARG A 219 -24.23 5.34 27.67
CA ARG A 219 -24.37 6.50 26.79
C ARG A 219 -23.76 7.75 27.45
N PRO A 220 -22.92 8.55 26.76
CA PRO A 220 -22.52 9.87 27.25
C PRO A 220 -23.63 10.92 27.00
N PRO A 221 -23.74 11.95 27.86
CA PRO A 221 -24.71 13.03 27.69
C PRO A 221 -24.31 14.02 26.60
N LEU A 222 -25.31 14.49 25.85
CA LEU A 222 -25.23 15.58 24.89
C LEU A 222 -25.06 16.92 25.62
N VAL A 223 -23.92 17.58 25.41
CA VAL A 223 -23.72 18.99 25.79
C VAL A 223 -24.03 19.87 24.58
N LYS A 224 -25.11 20.64 24.66
CA LYS A 224 -25.40 21.74 23.72
C LYS A 224 -24.60 22.97 24.15
N LYS A 225 -23.78 23.54 23.26
CA LYS A 225 -23.23 24.90 23.45
C LYS A 225 -24.14 25.92 22.76
N PRO A 226 -24.44 27.07 23.39
CA PRO A 226 -25.14 28.17 22.74
C PRO A 226 -24.21 28.92 21.78
N ILE A 227 -24.84 29.52 20.77
CA ILE A 227 -24.26 30.43 19.76
C ILE A 227 -23.86 31.75 20.43
#